data_AF-A0AAV9JP55-F1
#
_entry.id   AF-A0AAV9JP55-F1
#
_cell.length_a   1.000
_cell.length_b   1.000
_cell.length_c   1.000
_cell.angle_alpha   90.00
_cell.angle_beta   90.00
_cell.angle_gamma   90.00
#
_symmetry.space_group_name_H-M   'P 1'
#
loop_
_entity.id
_entity.type
_entity.pdbx_description
1 polymer ?
#
loop_
_entity_poly.entity_id
_entity_poly.type
_entity_poly.pdbx_seq_one_letter_code
_entity_poly.pdbx_strand_id
1 'polypeptide(L)'
;MRDPLVELHNFGRDPYQVQPTSPRQWIARIGSGTQYPGVTSEQLSILQDRRYLPSGRHDYPRPNELVSSNEAYQSLRDFLSNSATDSEDRAHDRLENAWNMNHATPDLFIKIFNDLNELLFDNQLYNRVFLTWEDLPDELLGRTGSRSDCTCCPADRIQIQLDRAMFYEESKSKIWGTLVHEMLHAYMFVVTDHESAHGRDFERACRALGAALGFRGLRGDDIFHEEDD
;
A
#
# COMPACT_ATOMS: atom_id res chain seq x y z
N MET A 1 44.78 16.16 -5.45
CA MET A 1 45.12 14.72 -5.44
C MET A 1 44.80 14.15 -4.07
N ARG A 2 43.59 13.61 -3.90
CA ARG A 2 43.23 12.59 -2.92
C ARG A 2 42.13 11.77 -3.59
N ASP A 3 42.46 10.53 -3.90
CA ASP A 3 41.53 9.57 -4.48
C ASP A 3 40.58 9.07 -3.38
N PRO A 4 39.30 8.82 -3.71
CA PRO A 4 38.25 8.35 -2.83
C PRO A 4 38.27 6.82 -2.77
N LEU A 5 37.70 6.24 -1.71
CA LEU A 5 37.11 4.90 -1.61
C LEU A 5 37.03 4.58 -0.11
N VAL A 6 35.97 5.08 0.53
CA VAL A 6 35.49 4.47 1.76
C VAL A 6 34.32 3.60 1.35
N GLU A 7 34.64 2.33 1.19
CA GLU A 7 33.81 1.13 1.28
C GLU A 7 32.31 1.38 1.53
N LEU A 8 31.56 1.42 0.43
CA LEU A 8 30.13 1.09 0.42
C LEU A 8 29.99 -0.44 0.41
N HIS A 9 30.14 -1.07 1.58
CA HIS A 9 29.72 -2.45 1.79
C HIS A 9 29.11 -2.61 3.17
N ASN A 10 27.77 -2.54 3.22
CA ASN A 10 26.89 -3.34 4.07
C ASN A 10 25.42 -3.01 3.74
N PHE A 11 24.95 -3.41 2.56
CA PHE A 11 23.53 -3.71 2.36
C PHE A 11 23.29 -5.11 2.94
N GLY A 12 23.00 -5.17 4.24
CA GLY A 12 22.77 -6.43 4.93
C GLY A 12 21.71 -6.23 6.00
N ARG A 13 20.50 -6.74 5.71
CA ARG A 13 19.36 -6.99 6.62
C ARG A 13 19.13 -5.95 7.71
N ASP A 14 18.03 -5.22 7.60
CA ASP A 14 17.60 -4.27 8.63
C ASP A 14 17.40 -5.03 9.97
N PRO A 15 18.23 -4.82 11.02
CA PRO A 15 18.16 -5.57 12.29
C PRO A 15 16.93 -5.22 13.16
N TYR A 16 15.89 -4.67 12.54
CA TYR A 16 14.85 -3.86 13.15
C TYR A 16 13.45 -4.50 13.08
N GLN A 17 13.26 -5.55 12.29
CA GLN A 17 12.00 -6.30 12.21
C GLN A 17 11.92 -7.40 13.28
N VAL A 18 10.80 -7.45 14.00
CA VAL A 18 10.58 -8.47 15.02
C VAL A 18 9.90 -9.67 14.37
N GLN A 19 10.51 -10.86 14.49
CA GLN A 19 9.90 -12.09 13.99
C GLN A 19 8.54 -12.35 14.67
N PRO A 20 7.46 -12.60 13.91
CA PRO A 20 6.21 -13.03 14.47
C PRO A 20 6.33 -14.46 15.02
N THR A 21 6.07 -14.60 16.31
CA THR A 21 6.03 -15.84 17.08
C THR A 21 4.65 -16.53 17.03
N SER A 22 3.65 -15.93 16.36
CA SER A 22 2.32 -16.52 16.21
C SER A 22 1.58 -16.04 14.95
N PRO A 23 0.63 -16.83 14.42
CA PRO A 23 -0.25 -16.43 13.31
C PRO A 23 -1.05 -15.13 13.57
N ARG A 24 -1.16 -14.70 14.84
CA ARG A 24 -1.90 -13.50 15.22
C ARG A 24 -1.19 -12.19 14.90
N GLN A 25 0.11 -12.21 14.59
CA GLN A 25 0.90 -11.00 14.29
C GLN A 25 0.77 -10.53 12.84
N TRP A 26 0.16 -11.34 11.98
CA TRP A 26 -0.20 -10.98 10.60
C TRP A 26 -1.55 -10.25 10.50
N ILE A 27 -2.28 -10.17 11.62
CA ILE A 27 -3.57 -9.48 11.73
C ILE A 27 -3.37 -8.22 12.56
N ALA A 28 -3.84 -7.08 12.04
CA ALA A 28 -3.84 -5.83 12.77
C ALA A 28 -5.01 -5.73 13.75
N ARG A 29 -4.69 -5.31 14.98
CA ARG A 29 -5.65 -4.97 16.03
C ARG A 29 -5.20 -3.70 16.74
N ILE A 30 -6.15 -2.98 17.33
CA ILE A 30 -5.83 -1.90 18.26
C ILE A 30 -5.05 -2.47 19.44
N GLY A 31 -3.95 -1.79 19.80
CA GLY A 31 -3.13 -2.12 20.97
C GLY A 31 -2.19 -3.32 20.81
N SER A 32 -2.20 -4.03 19.68
CA SER A 32 -1.21 -5.08 19.37
C SER A 32 -0.10 -4.57 18.45
N GLY A 33 1.04 -5.26 18.42
CA GLY A 33 2.13 -4.98 17.47
C GLY A 33 2.65 -3.54 17.56
N THR A 34 3.00 -2.95 16.41
CA THR A 34 3.42 -1.56 16.31
C THR A 34 2.24 -0.63 16.59
N GLN A 35 2.40 0.25 17.57
CA GLN A 35 1.37 1.24 17.88
C GLN A 35 1.26 2.24 16.74
N TYR A 36 0.03 2.46 16.27
CA TYR A 36 -0.26 3.43 15.23
C TYR A 36 -1.56 4.15 15.60
N PRO A 37 -1.52 5.47 15.88
CA PRO A 37 -2.70 6.21 16.32
C PRO A 37 -3.68 6.45 15.17
N GLY A 38 -4.92 6.86 15.49
CA GLY A 38 -5.92 7.26 14.49
C GLY A 38 -6.71 6.11 13.84
N VAL A 39 -6.30 4.86 14.06
CA VAL A 39 -6.98 3.68 13.48
C VAL A 39 -8.05 3.11 14.42
N THR A 40 -9.22 2.77 13.88
CA THR A 40 -10.32 2.15 14.62
C THR A 40 -10.39 0.62 14.42
N SER A 41 -10.98 -0.10 15.38
CA SER A 41 -11.19 -1.55 15.26
C SER A 41 -12.10 -1.90 14.10
N GLU A 42 -13.05 -1.02 13.78
CA GLU A 42 -13.94 -1.17 12.64
C GLU A 42 -13.18 -1.06 11.32
N GLN A 43 -12.34 -0.03 11.14
CA GLN A 43 -11.48 0.13 9.97
C GLN A 43 -10.59 -1.09 9.75
N LEU A 44 -9.95 -1.59 10.82
CA LEU A 44 -9.13 -2.80 10.75
C LEU A 44 -9.93 -4.05 10.41
N SER A 45 -11.16 -4.16 10.93
CA SER A 45 -12.03 -5.28 10.62
C SER A 45 -12.44 -5.27 9.14
N ILE A 46 -12.80 -4.10 8.60
CA ILE A 46 -13.18 -3.95 7.20
C ILE A 46 -11.99 -4.26 6.28
N LEU A 47 -10.82 -3.72 6.58
CA LEU A 47 -9.62 -3.90 5.75
C LEU A 47 -9.10 -5.35 5.75
N GLN A 48 -9.52 -6.18 6.69
CA GLN A 48 -9.05 -7.58 6.81
C GLN A 48 -10.15 -8.62 6.57
N ASP A 49 -11.42 -8.22 6.46
CA ASP A 49 -12.53 -9.13 6.18
C ASP A 49 -12.87 -9.16 4.69
N ARG A 50 -12.46 -10.26 4.03
CA ARG A 50 -12.79 -10.54 2.63
C ARG A 50 -14.30 -10.64 2.35
N ARG A 51 -15.11 -10.93 3.38
CA ARG A 51 -16.57 -11.08 3.26
C ARG A 51 -17.32 -9.83 3.68
N TYR A 52 -16.62 -8.75 4.02
CA TYR A 52 -17.28 -7.52 4.39
C TYR A 52 -18.23 -7.09 3.25
N LEU A 53 -19.51 -7.09 3.58
CA LEU A 53 -20.57 -6.55 2.76
C LEU A 53 -20.98 -5.25 3.45
N PRO A 54 -20.96 -4.10 2.76
CA PRO A 54 -21.54 -2.89 3.32
C PRO A 54 -23.02 -3.17 3.58
N SER A 55 -23.40 -3.39 4.85
CA SER A 55 -24.79 -3.65 5.20
C SER A 55 -25.53 -2.31 5.34
N GLY A 56 -25.83 -1.69 4.20
CA GLY A 56 -26.74 -0.55 4.05
C GLY A 56 -26.11 0.84 4.05
N ARG A 57 -26.57 1.70 3.12
CA ARG A 57 -26.47 3.18 3.00
C ARG A 57 -25.09 3.87 3.12
N HIS A 58 -24.07 3.18 3.62
CA HIS A 58 -22.66 3.53 3.46
C HIS A 58 -22.04 2.71 2.32
N ASP A 59 -22.86 2.42 1.32
CA ASP A 59 -22.42 1.94 0.03
C ASP A 59 -21.55 3.05 -0.54
N TYR A 60 -20.27 2.77 -0.73
CA TYR A 60 -19.51 3.44 -1.78
C TYR A 60 -19.80 2.60 -3.04
N PRO A 61 -20.89 2.88 -3.79
CA PRO A 61 -21.08 2.22 -5.07
C PRO A 61 -19.80 2.37 -5.87
N ARG A 62 -19.47 1.37 -6.72
CA ARG A 62 -18.48 1.59 -7.80
C ARG A 62 -18.66 3.00 -8.35
N PRO A 63 -17.57 3.76 -8.60
CA PRO A 63 -17.71 5.07 -9.21
C PRO A 63 -18.74 4.98 -10.32
N ASN A 64 -19.78 5.83 -10.26
CA ASN A 64 -20.96 5.67 -11.12
C ASN A 64 -20.59 5.69 -12.61
N GLU A 65 -19.41 6.23 -12.92
CA GLU A 65 -18.79 6.23 -14.22
C GLU A 65 -17.36 5.69 -14.08
N LEU A 66 -17.10 4.57 -14.75
CA LEU A 66 -15.74 4.08 -14.94
C LEU A 66 -15.02 5.02 -15.91
N VAL A 67 -13.76 5.31 -15.63
CA VAL A 67 -12.95 6.23 -16.41
C VAL A 67 -11.84 5.49 -17.15
N SER A 68 -11.27 6.11 -18.18
CA SER A 68 -10.06 5.58 -18.83
C SER A 68 -8.85 5.65 -17.90
N SER A 69 -7.82 4.82 -18.15
CA SER A 69 -6.57 4.86 -17.37
C SER A 69 -5.88 6.22 -17.40
N ASN A 70 -5.98 6.96 -18.52
CA ASN A 70 -5.48 8.34 -18.57
C ASN A 70 -6.29 9.25 -17.65
N GLU A 71 -7.62 9.21 -17.67
CA GLU A 71 -8.45 10.01 -16.75
C GLU A 71 -8.20 9.66 -15.28
N ALA A 72 -8.01 8.37 -14.96
CA ALA A 72 -7.60 7.93 -13.63
C ALA A 72 -6.27 8.55 -13.22
N TYR A 73 -5.25 8.49 -14.09
CA TYR A 73 -3.96 9.14 -13.86
C TYR A 73 -4.09 10.67 -13.69
N GLN A 74 -4.87 11.35 -14.54
CA GLN A 74 -5.05 12.81 -14.43
C GLN A 74 -5.70 13.16 -13.09
N SER A 75 -6.76 12.44 -12.69
CA SER A 75 -7.45 12.64 -11.42
C SER A 75 -6.49 12.47 -10.23
N LEU A 76 -5.70 11.39 -10.25
CA LEU A 76 -4.67 11.14 -9.26
C LEU A 76 -3.64 12.28 -9.19
N ARG A 77 -3.09 12.69 -10.34
CA ARG A 77 -2.08 13.76 -10.40
C ARG A 77 -2.65 15.09 -9.91
N ASP A 78 -3.86 15.43 -10.31
CA ASP A 78 -4.50 16.68 -9.94
C ASP A 78 -4.78 16.71 -8.43
N PHE A 79 -5.23 15.57 -7.86
CA PHE A 79 -5.33 15.41 -6.41
C PHE A 79 -3.99 15.62 -5.70
N LEU A 80 -2.92 14.93 -6.12
CA LEU A 80 -1.59 15.04 -5.53
C LEU A 80 -0.96 16.44 -5.68
N SER A 81 -1.49 17.28 -6.59
CA SER A 81 -1.03 18.65 -6.81
C SER A 81 -1.80 19.68 -5.97
N ASN A 82 -2.90 19.28 -5.32
CA ASN A 82 -3.67 20.16 -4.47
C ASN A 82 -2.93 20.49 -3.17
N SER A 83 -3.35 21.58 -2.53
CA SER A 83 -2.84 21.92 -1.20
C SER A 83 -3.37 20.92 -0.18
N ALA A 84 -2.47 20.44 0.70
CA ALA A 84 -2.83 19.54 1.77
C ALA A 84 -3.87 20.17 2.71
N THR A 85 -4.82 19.34 3.13
CA THR A 85 -5.80 19.61 4.16
C THR A 85 -5.24 19.29 5.54
N ASP A 86 -5.84 19.83 6.61
CA ASP A 86 -5.44 19.50 7.99
C ASP A 86 -5.49 17.99 8.29
N SER A 87 -6.34 17.24 7.58
CA SER A 87 -6.46 15.80 7.77
C SER A 87 -5.29 15.05 7.14
N GLU A 88 -4.92 15.44 5.92
CA GLU A 88 -3.75 14.96 5.20
C GLU A 88 -2.46 15.30 5.97
N ASP A 89 -2.32 16.52 6.51
CA ASP A 89 -1.16 16.87 7.36
C ASP A 89 -1.02 15.92 8.56
N ARG A 90 -2.15 15.61 9.24
CA ARG A 90 -2.12 14.66 10.36
C ARG A 90 -1.81 13.23 9.92
N ALA A 91 -2.25 12.80 8.73
CA ALA A 91 -1.92 11.49 8.18
C ALA A 91 -0.43 11.42 7.83
N HIS A 92 0.10 12.48 7.22
CA HIS A 92 1.52 12.63 6.92
C HIS A 92 2.37 12.52 8.18
N ASP A 93 2.03 13.25 9.26
CA ASP A 93 2.73 13.17 10.54
C ASP A 93 2.75 11.75 11.12
N ARG A 94 1.62 11.02 11.03
CA ARG A 94 1.55 9.63 11.53
C ARG A 94 2.44 8.69 10.71
N LEU A 95 2.43 8.84 9.38
CA LEU A 95 3.28 8.05 8.49
C LEU A 95 4.76 8.37 8.68
N GLU A 96 5.15 9.63 8.80
CA GLU A 96 6.54 10.03 9.09
C GLU A 96 7.01 9.45 10.42
N ASN A 97 6.16 9.50 11.46
CA ASN A 97 6.47 8.85 12.74
C ASN A 97 6.67 7.34 12.58
N ALA A 98 5.78 6.64 11.86
CA ALA A 98 5.92 5.20 11.60
C ALA A 98 7.16 4.87 10.77
N TRP A 99 7.50 5.71 9.79
CA TRP A 99 8.72 5.59 9.00
C TRP A 99 9.98 5.69 9.86
N ASN A 100 9.97 6.57 10.86
CA ASN A 100 11.10 6.77 11.76
C ASN A 100 11.14 5.77 12.94
N MET A 101 10.16 4.85 13.06
CA MET A 101 10.18 3.82 14.10
C MET A 101 11.29 2.79 13.84
N ASN A 102 12.07 2.50 14.89
CA ASN A 102 13.11 1.48 14.87
C ASN A 102 12.57 0.05 14.82
N HIS A 103 11.30 -0.20 15.16
CA HIS A 103 10.74 -1.55 15.15
C HIS A 103 9.35 -1.56 14.56
N ALA A 104 9.21 -2.26 13.44
CA ALA A 104 7.92 -2.53 12.81
C ALA A 104 7.56 -4.01 13.01
N THR A 105 6.29 -4.28 13.24
CA THR A 105 5.67 -5.61 13.09
C THR A 105 4.79 -5.62 11.84
N PRO A 106 4.45 -6.81 11.29
CA PRO A 106 3.73 -6.89 10.01
C PRO A 106 2.38 -6.16 9.99
N ASP A 107 1.73 -6.04 11.15
CA ASP A 107 0.46 -5.35 11.30
C ASP A 107 0.53 -3.83 11.08
N LEU A 108 1.72 -3.21 11.14
CA LEU A 108 1.91 -1.80 10.82
C LEU A 108 1.42 -1.49 9.42
N PHE A 109 1.75 -2.34 8.45
CA PHE A 109 1.44 -2.14 7.03
C PHE A 109 -0.06 -2.16 6.74
N ILE A 110 -0.83 -2.87 7.58
CA ILE A 110 -2.28 -2.83 7.52
C ILE A 110 -2.81 -1.54 8.18
N LYS A 111 -2.21 -1.10 9.28
CA LYS A 111 -2.62 0.11 10.01
C LYS A 111 -2.40 1.40 9.22
N ILE A 112 -1.28 1.51 8.48
CA ILE A 112 -0.96 2.69 7.68
C ILE A 112 -1.82 2.84 6.42
N PHE A 113 -2.54 1.78 6.01
CA PHE A 113 -3.24 1.73 4.73
C PHE A 113 -4.19 2.90 4.52
N ASN A 114 -5.02 3.24 5.50
CA ASN A 114 -6.02 4.29 5.35
C ASN A 114 -5.38 5.68 5.24
N ASP A 115 -4.26 5.92 5.93
CA ASP A 115 -3.52 7.18 5.82
C ASP A 115 -2.86 7.30 4.44
N LEU A 116 -2.30 6.20 3.91
CA LEU A 116 -1.83 6.15 2.52
C LEU A 116 -2.97 6.37 1.53
N ASN A 117 -4.14 5.78 1.76
CA ASN A 117 -5.32 5.96 0.91
C ASN A 117 -5.84 7.40 0.93
N GLU A 118 -5.83 8.04 2.09
CA GLU A 118 -6.20 9.44 2.25
C GLU A 118 -5.21 10.35 1.50
N LEU A 119 -3.90 10.16 1.70
CA LEU A 119 -2.86 11.03 1.12
C LEU A 119 -2.59 10.83 -0.36
N LEU A 120 -2.78 9.61 -0.86
CA LEU A 120 -2.33 9.25 -2.21
C LEU A 120 -3.48 9.02 -3.17
N PHE A 121 -4.65 8.61 -2.69
CA PHE A 121 -5.71 8.07 -3.53
C PHE A 121 -7.06 8.74 -3.29
N ASP A 122 -7.12 9.92 -2.65
CA ASP A 122 -8.36 10.66 -2.36
C ASP A 122 -9.46 9.78 -1.74
N ASN A 123 -9.04 8.92 -0.81
CA ASN A 123 -9.89 7.92 -0.16
C ASN A 123 -10.62 6.93 -1.10
N GLN A 124 -10.25 6.85 -2.38
CA GLN A 124 -10.95 6.03 -3.38
C GLN A 124 -10.88 4.52 -3.10
N LEU A 125 -9.97 4.04 -2.23
CA LEU A 125 -9.87 2.63 -1.85
C LEU A 125 -10.68 2.27 -0.60
N TYR A 126 -11.27 3.25 0.08
CA TYR A 126 -11.92 3.05 1.38
C TYR A 126 -13.08 2.04 1.27
N ASN A 127 -13.09 1.05 2.16
CA ASN A 127 -14.05 -0.07 2.19
C ASN A 127 -14.11 -0.93 0.90
N ARG A 128 -13.28 -0.70 -0.11
CA ARG A 128 -13.25 -1.45 -1.39
C ARG A 128 -12.13 -2.49 -1.44
N VAL A 129 -11.16 -2.39 -0.56
CA VAL A 129 -9.95 -3.23 -0.56
C VAL A 129 -9.80 -4.01 0.73
N PHE A 130 -9.38 -5.27 0.64
CA PHE A 130 -8.88 -5.98 1.82
C PHE A 130 -7.43 -6.39 1.60
N LEU A 131 -6.67 -6.37 2.68
CA LEU A 131 -5.23 -6.58 2.71
C LEU A 131 -4.90 -7.81 3.55
N THR A 132 -4.10 -8.71 2.99
CA THR A 132 -3.66 -9.93 3.67
C THR A 132 -2.15 -10.15 3.52
N TRP A 133 -1.56 -10.78 4.53
CA TRP A 133 -0.23 -11.38 4.43
C TRP A 133 -0.35 -12.87 4.13
N GLU A 134 0.20 -13.30 3.01
CA GLU A 134 0.11 -14.67 2.50
C GLU A 134 1.48 -15.19 2.05
N ASP A 135 1.61 -16.50 1.89
CA ASP A 135 2.79 -17.10 1.29
C ASP A 135 2.54 -17.10 -0.23
N LEU A 136 3.21 -16.20 -0.96
CA LEU A 136 3.04 -16.07 -2.40
C LEU A 136 3.99 -17.01 -3.15
N PRO A 137 3.71 -17.35 -4.43
CA PRO A 137 4.66 -18.07 -5.27
C PRO A 137 6.01 -17.35 -5.32
N ASP A 138 7.09 -18.12 -5.41
CA ASP A 138 8.46 -17.61 -5.55
C ASP A 138 8.49 -16.53 -6.65
N GLU A 139 9.15 -15.39 -6.36
CA GLU A 139 9.29 -14.17 -7.18
C GLU A 139 8.29 -13.02 -6.93
N LEU A 140 7.13 -13.25 -6.31
CA LEU A 140 6.15 -12.18 -6.04
C LEU A 140 6.28 -11.60 -4.63
N LEU A 141 6.56 -10.30 -4.53
CA LEU A 141 6.54 -9.55 -3.25
C LEU A 141 5.12 -9.11 -2.84
N GLY A 142 4.25 -8.94 -3.82
CA GLY A 142 2.87 -8.51 -3.64
C GLY A 142 2.02 -8.91 -4.85
N ARG A 143 0.70 -8.93 -4.65
CA ARG A 143 -0.27 -9.17 -5.71
C ARG A 143 -1.58 -8.45 -5.42
N THR A 144 -2.13 -7.81 -6.44
CA THR A 144 -3.48 -7.28 -6.44
C THR A 144 -4.38 -8.15 -7.31
N GLY A 145 -5.44 -8.69 -6.72
CA GLY A 145 -6.41 -9.53 -7.42
C GLY A 145 -7.80 -8.93 -7.37
N SER A 146 -8.55 -9.07 -8.47
CA SER A 146 -9.98 -8.71 -8.51
C SER A 146 -10.88 -9.95 -8.56
N ARG A 147 -12.18 -9.67 -8.62
CA ARG A 147 -13.40 -10.52 -8.67
C ARG A 147 -13.30 -11.88 -9.39
N SER A 148 -12.33 -12.12 -10.25
CA SER A 148 -12.14 -13.38 -11.00
C SER A 148 -11.59 -14.53 -10.16
N ASP A 149 -10.96 -14.24 -9.02
CA ASP A 149 -10.11 -15.21 -8.31
C ASP A 149 -10.79 -15.96 -7.15
N CYS A 150 -11.98 -15.54 -6.68
CA CYS A 150 -12.80 -16.35 -5.75
C CYS A 150 -14.31 -16.18 -5.96
N THR A 151 -15.02 -17.30 -6.16
CA THR A 151 -16.51 -17.36 -6.18
C THR A 151 -17.16 -17.09 -4.82
N CYS A 152 -16.36 -16.98 -3.76
CA CYS A 152 -16.77 -16.82 -2.37
C CYS A 152 -16.83 -15.37 -1.88
N CYS A 153 -16.28 -14.43 -2.65
CA CYS A 153 -16.17 -13.02 -2.27
C CYS A 153 -17.37 -12.24 -2.82
N PRO A 154 -17.93 -11.27 -2.06
CA PRO A 154 -18.78 -10.24 -2.64
C PRO A 154 -18.13 -9.62 -3.87
N ALA A 155 -18.91 -9.39 -4.93
CA ALA A 155 -18.42 -9.08 -6.28
C ALA A 155 -17.60 -7.77 -6.43
N ASP A 156 -17.35 -7.03 -5.35
CA ASP A 156 -16.91 -5.63 -5.42
C ASP A 156 -15.72 -5.28 -4.52
N ARG A 157 -15.05 -6.28 -3.91
CA ARG A 157 -13.82 -6.03 -3.15
C ARG A 157 -12.57 -6.50 -3.89
N ILE A 158 -11.55 -5.66 -3.87
CA ILE A 158 -10.22 -5.94 -4.42
C ILE A 158 -9.34 -6.49 -3.31
N GLN A 159 -8.61 -7.56 -3.62
CA GLN A 159 -7.66 -8.16 -2.71
C GLN A 159 -6.27 -7.59 -2.98
N ILE A 160 -5.57 -7.18 -1.92
CA ILE A 160 -4.13 -6.96 -1.94
C ILE A 160 -3.49 -8.01 -1.04
N GLN A 161 -2.53 -8.75 -1.58
CA GLN A 161 -1.73 -9.74 -0.86
C GLN A 161 -0.29 -9.24 -0.80
N LEU A 162 0.30 -9.23 0.39
CA LEU A 162 1.73 -9.03 0.57
C LEU A 162 2.37 -10.35 0.96
N ASP A 163 3.53 -10.66 0.39
CA ASP A 163 4.24 -11.88 0.70
C ASP A 163 4.82 -11.85 2.12
N ARG A 164 4.66 -12.94 2.87
CA ARG A 164 5.18 -13.05 4.23
C ARG A 164 6.70 -13.10 4.29
N ALA A 165 7.37 -13.69 3.31
CA ALA A 165 8.83 -13.77 3.32
C ALA A 165 9.45 -12.38 3.14
N MET A 166 8.83 -11.52 2.33
CA MET A 166 9.21 -10.11 2.15
C MET A 166 9.41 -9.39 3.50
N PHE A 167 8.57 -9.64 4.50
CA PHE A 167 8.71 -8.96 5.81
C PHE A 167 10.02 -9.28 6.53
N TYR A 168 10.69 -10.39 6.23
CA TYR A 168 11.96 -10.77 6.86
C TYR A 168 13.18 -10.52 6.01
N GLU A 169 12.97 -10.49 4.69
CA GLU A 169 14.04 -10.49 3.70
C GLU A 169 14.29 -9.08 3.18
N GLU A 170 13.24 -8.26 3.14
CA GLU A 170 13.27 -6.94 2.54
C GLU A 170 13.29 -5.80 3.56
N SER A 171 13.78 -4.66 3.11
CA SER A 171 13.81 -3.43 3.90
C SER A 171 12.38 -2.91 4.15
N LYS A 172 12.22 -2.15 5.24
CA LYS A 172 10.95 -1.43 5.48
C LYS A 172 10.57 -0.55 4.29
N SER A 173 11.53 0.11 3.63
CA SER A 173 11.26 0.91 2.43
C SER A 173 10.66 0.08 1.31
N LYS A 174 11.22 -1.11 1.04
CA LYS A 174 10.73 -2.00 -0.01
C LYS A 174 9.30 -2.44 0.26
N ILE A 175 8.98 -2.84 1.50
CA ILE A 175 7.63 -3.25 1.87
C ILE A 175 6.62 -2.10 1.72
N TRP A 176 6.99 -0.87 2.12
CA TRP A 176 6.14 0.31 1.90
C TRP A 176 5.92 0.56 0.41
N GLY A 177 6.99 0.47 -0.40
CA GLY A 177 6.93 0.62 -1.85
C GLY A 177 6.01 -0.42 -2.50
N THR A 178 6.16 -1.69 -2.14
CA THR A 178 5.29 -2.78 -2.61
C THR A 178 3.83 -2.53 -2.22
N LEU A 179 3.55 -2.13 -0.97
CA LEU A 179 2.17 -1.83 -0.56
C LEU A 179 1.57 -0.70 -1.42
N VAL A 180 2.29 0.40 -1.63
CA VAL A 180 1.82 1.52 -2.46
C VAL A 180 1.64 1.10 -3.92
N HIS A 181 2.53 0.27 -4.45
CA HIS A 181 2.42 -0.30 -5.79
C HIS A 181 1.11 -1.08 -5.96
N GLU A 182 0.82 -2.00 -5.05
CA GLU A 182 -0.42 -2.78 -5.05
C GLU A 182 -1.65 -1.90 -4.81
N MET A 183 -1.55 -0.87 -3.96
CA MET A 183 -2.63 0.11 -3.81
C MET A 183 -2.95 0.85 -5.11
N LEU A 184 -1.95 1.14 -5.95
CA LEU A 184 -2.18 1.74 -7.26
C LEU A 184 -2.88 0.76 -8.22
N HIS A 185 -2.49 -0.51 -8.24
CA HIS A 185 -3.25 -1.52 -8.98
C HIS A 185 -4.70 -1.55 -8.51
N ALA A 186 -4.94 -1.54 -7.19
CA ALA A 186 -6.29 -1.51 -6.64
C ALA A 186 -7.05 -0.24 -7.04
N TYR A 187 -6.40 0.93 -7.03
CA TYR A 187 -6.99 2.19 -7.47
C TYR A 187 -7.47 2.10 -8.92
N MET A 188 -6.60 1.60 -9.81
CA MET A 188 -6.93 1.41 -11.22
C MET A 188 -8.10 0.45 -11.40
N PHE A 189 -8.15 -0.65 -10.65
CA PHE A 189 -9.30 -1.56 -10.65
C PHE A 189 -10.59 -0.87 -10.21
N VAL A 190 -10.56 -0.06 -9.14
CA VAL A 190 -11.74 0.65 -8.63
C VAL A 190 -12.31 1.62 -9.67
N VAL A 191 -11.45 2.40 -10.32
CA VAL A 191 -11.90 3.53 -11.16
C VAL A 191 -12.04 3.18 -12.64
N THR A 192 -11.38 2.12 -13.13
CA THR A 192 -11.43 1.71 -14.55
C THR A 192 -12.14 0.38 -14.79
N ASP A 193 -12.33 -0.48 -13.77
CA ASP A 193 -12.81 -1.88 -13.90
C ASP A 193 -11.90 -2.80 -14.73
N HIS A 194 -10.63 -2.44 -14.87
CA HIS A 194 -9.62 -3.25 -15.56
C HIS A 194 -8.37 -3.35 -14.70
N GLU A 195 -7.69 -4.49 -14.79
CA GLU A 195 -6.30 -4.56 -14.38
C GLU A 195 -5.52 -3.68 -15.35
N SER A 196 -5.00 -2.56 -14.87
CA SER A 196 -3.94 -1.92 -15.62
C SER A 196 -2.72 -2.81 -15.47
N ALA A 197 -2.38 -3.56 -16.52
CA ALA A 197 -0.99 -3.93 -16.76
C ALA A 197 -0.11 -2.67 -16.65
N HIS A 198 1.20 -2.81 -16.46
CA HIS A 198 2.18 -1.69 -16.37
C HIS A 198 2.30 -0.89 -17.69
N GLY A 199 1.18 -0.35 -18.15
CA GLY A 199 1.05 0.52 -19.30
C GLY A 199 1.45 1.94 -18.95
N ARG A 200 1.51 2.77 -19.98
CA ARG A 200 2.04 4.13 -19.89
C ARG A 200 1.43 4.97 -18.75
N ASP A 201 0.12 4.90 -18.54
CA ASP A 201 -0.54 5.75 -17.52
C ASP A 201 -0.35 5.21 -16.11
N PHE A 202 -0.20 3.88 -15.93
CA PHE A 202 0.21 3.28 -14.66
C PHE A 202 1.62 3.75 -14.27
N GLU A 203 2.56 3.67 -15.20
CA GLU A 203 3.93 4.13 -15.05
C GLU A 203 4.02 5.63 -14.67
N ARG A 204 3.18 6.46 -15.29
CA ARG A 204 3.08 7.89 -14.94
C ARG A 204 2.48 8.10 -13.55
N ALA A 205 1.49 7.30 -13.17
CA ALA A 205 0.90 7.33 -11.83
C ALA A 205 1.92 6.94 -10.76
N CYS A 206 2.68 5.87 -10.97
CA CYS A 206 3.74 5.49 -10.03
C CYS A 206 4.80 6.59 -9.87
N ARG A 207 5.23 7.24 -10.96
CA ARG A 207 6.16 8.39 -10.87
C ARG A 207 5.57 9.56 -10.09
N ALA A 208 4.27 9.85 -10.26
CA ALA A 208 3.59 10.88 -9.49
C ALA A 208 3.51 10.54 -8.00
N LEU A 209 3.19 9.28 -7.66
CA LEU A 209 3.18 8.78 -6.30
C LEU A 209 4.55 8.83 -5.63
N GLY A 210 5.62 8.42 -6.33
CA GLY A 210 6.99 8.50 -5.84
C GLY A 210 7.41 9.94 -5.54
N ALA A 211 7.00 10.90 -6.37
CA ALA A 211 7.25 12.32 -6.13
C ALA A 211 6.46 12.87 -4.93
N ALA A 212 5.20 12.43 -4.75
CA ALA A 212 4.36 12.85 -3.64
C ALA A 212 4.80 12.25 -2.30
N LEU A 213 5.30 11.01 -2.32
CA LEU A 213 5.62 10.29 -1.09
C LEU A 213 6.86 10.80 -0.38
N GLY A 214 7.86 11.38 -1.07
CA GLY A 214 8.90 12.21 -0.47
C GLY A 214 9.70 11.67 0.74
N PHE A 215 9.46 10.43 1.19
CA PHE A 215 10.15 9.80 2.29
C PHE A 215 11.59 9.57 1.83
N ARG A 216 12.56 10.02 2.62
CA ARG A 216 14.00 9.92 2.33
C ARG A 216 14.40 8.45 2.07
N GLY A 217 14.27 7.99 0.83
CA GLY A 217 14.62 6.63 0.40
C GLY A 217 13.52 5.81 -0.29
N LEU A 218 12.39 6.38 -0.70
CA LEU A 218 11.50 5.77 -1.70
C LEU A 218 11.72 6.48 -3.04
N ARG A 219 12.70 6.01 -3.82
CA ARG A 219 12.80 6.38 -5.23
C ARG A 219 11.70 5.66 -6.00
N GLY A 220 11.33 6.16 -7.18
CA GLY A 220 10.50 5.39 -8.11
C GLY A 220 11.03 3.96 -8.20
N ASP A 221 12.34 3.82 -8.40
CA ASP A 221 13.09 2.57 -8.51
C ASP A 221 13.07 1.68 -7.24
N ASP A 222 12.54 2.14 -6.10
CA ASP A 222 12.29 1.28 -4.92
C ASP A 222 10.87 0.64 -4.98
N ILE A 223 9.94 1.32 -5.67
CA ILE A 223 8.59 0.86 -6.02
C ILE A 223 8.64 -0.08 -7.25
N PHE A 224 9.66 0.05 -8.10
CA PHE A 224 9.85 -0.77 -9.29
C PHE A 224 11.07 -1.68 -9.12
N HIS A 225 10.94 -2.96 -9.42
CA HIS A 225 12.09 -3.62 -10.02
C HIS A 225 12.07 -3.19 -11.49
N GLU A 226 13.12 -2.49 -11.93
CA GLU A 226 13.46 -2.54 -13.35
C GLU A 226 13.73 -4.03 -13.65
N GLU A 227 12.78 -4.68 -14.33
CA GLU A 227 13.16 -5.82 -15.16
C GLU A 227 14.03 -5.23 -16.28
N ASP A 228 15.35 -5.26 -16.07
CA ASP A 228 16.34 -5.07 -17.11
C ASP A 228 16.10 -6.14 -18.19
N ASP A 229 15.50 -5.74 -19.31
CA ASP A 229 15.61 -6.40 -20.62
C ASP A 229 16.39 -5.51 -21.60
#